data_AF-A0A8J3UEI8-F1
#
_entry.id   AF-A0A8J3UEI8-F1
#
_cell.length_a   1.000
_cell.length_b   1.000
_cell.length_c   1.000
_cell.angle_alpha   90.00
_cell.angle_beta   90.00
_cell.angle_gamma   90.00
#
_symmetry.space_group_name_H-M   'P 1'
#
loop_
_entity.id
_entity.type
_entity.pdbx_description
1 polymer ?
#
loop_
_entity_poly.entity_id
_entity_poly.type
_entity_poly.pdbx_seq_one_letter_code
_entity_poly.pdbx_strand_id
1 'polypeptide(L)'
;MRATRAAAALMITPVCLVVCTSSQPLAKPRPRTAITRMSLDLFHHQVPALRAGKELYVPFTWLKKDFGLTVSPGRDGVPHAGYLQGETLIIQRYDPLGPWLKFAGESVAGWPRTVIGADGVPLSSYLFGTFAYPVTIVQYGMENYSKWVTTGEGAYLGKAKAVAAWLLKEQDVKGGWPIPFDYQYRDGLAGELHKGWYSGMAQGIGASFLAKMTVATGDKRYGAAALRALRPMRTPVEKGGVLRRFEGRYDWFEEYPTPTPSHVLNGYMFALIGVYDVGELLHDKTAKKMFTRGLTTLDRVLPLYDLSSRTSYDLLQYTRTPATPPNPARWGYHSLHVTQLSALDAITGGRYTEIENRWLGYLNAQALPSN
;
A
#
# COMPACT_ATOMS: atom_id res chain seq x y z
N MET A 1 -10.55 -64.27 4.12
CA MET A 1 -11.74 -64.05 3.26
C MET A 1 -11.64 -62.63 2.69
N ARG A 2 -11.66 -62.53 1.34
CA ARG A 2 -12.04 -61.41 0.45
C ARG A 2 -11.66 -59.97 0.84
N ALA A 3 -11.26 -59.07 -0.05
CA ALA A 3 -10.83 -59.09 -1.44
C ALA A 3 -10.37 -57.66 -1.73
N THR A 4 -9.20 -57.51 -2.35
CA THR A 4 -8.67 -56.28 -2.95
C THR A 4 -9.27 -56.04 -4.33
N ARG A 5 -9.48 -54.76 -4.68
CA ARG A 5 -9.61 -54.12 -6.02
C ARG A 5 -9.76 -52.61 -5.74
N ALA A 6 -9.22 -51.63 -6.46
CA ALA A 6 -8.33 -51.50 -7.61
C ALA A 6 -7.76 -50.05 -7.48
N ALA A 7 -6.57 -49.73 -7.97
CA ALA A 7 -6.44 -49.22 -9.34
C ALA A 7 -5.00 -49.37 -9.81
N ALA A 8 -4.90 -49.72 -11.08
CA ALA A 8 -3.74 -50.23 -11.76
C ALA A 8 -2.67 -49.17 -12.02
N ALA A 9 -1.45 -49.52 -11.66
CA ALA A 9 -0.25 -49.10 -12.38
C ALA A 9 0.02 -50.15 -13.48
N LEU A 10 0.09 -49.69 -14.73
CA LEU A 10 0.78 -50.34 -15.85
C LEU A 10 1.44 -49.17 -16.59
N MET A 11 2.75 -48.91 -16.47
CA MET A 11 3.93 -49.72 -16.73
C MET A 11 4.11 -50.07 -18.22
N ILE A 12 5.34 -49.76 -18.68
CA ILE A 12 6.14 -50.44 -19.71
C ILE A 12 6.35 -49.69 -21.04
N THR A 13 7.49 -48.98 -21.09
CA THR A 13 8.70 -49.18 -21.95
C THR A 13 8.57 -49.36 -23.48
N PRO A 14 9.68 -49.20 -24.25
CA PRO A 14 9.72 -48.40 -25.46
C PRO A 14 9.78 -49.29 -26.72
N VAL A 15 10.14 -48.67 -27.86
CA VAL A 15 10.47 -49.24 -29.19
C VAL A 15 9.35 -49.00 -30.22
N CYS A 16 9.59 -48.09 -31.16
CA CYS A 16 9.93 -48.44 -32.55
C CYS A 16 9.95 -47.19 -33.43
N LEU A 17 11.07 -47.01 -34.15
CA LEU A 17 11.12 -46.23 -35.39
C LEU A 17 10.17 -46.88 -36.40
N VAL A 18 9.10 -46.19 -36.78
CA VAL A 18 8.48 -46.34 -38.11
C VAL A 18 8.08 -44.97 -38.62
N VAL A 19 8.69 -44.64 -39.75
CA VAL A 19 8.38 -43.55 -40.66
C VAL A 19 6.91 -43.59 -41.04
N CYS A 20 6.18 -42.50 -40.79
CA CYS A 20 4.98 -42.18 -41.55
C CYS A 20 5.09 -40.76 -42.08
N THR A 21 5.29 -40.70 -43.39
CA THR A 21 5.25 -39.56 -44.26
C THR A 21 3.90 -38.83 -44.13
N SER A 22 3.88 -37.66 -43.51
CA SER A 22 2.86 -36.64 -43.82
C SER A 22 3.54 -35.51 -44.58
N SER A 23 3.43 -35.56 -45.91
CA SER A 23 3.68 -34.45 -46.80
C SER A 23 2.64 -33.36 -46.57
N GLN A 24 2.79 -32.59 -45.49
CA GLN A 24 2.27 -31.23 -45.48
C GLN A 24 3.43 -30.32 -45.88
N PRO A 25 3.28 -29.46 -46.90
CA PRO A 25 4.30 -28.47 -47.18
C PRO A 25 4.52 -27.64 -45.92
N LEU A 26 5.77 -27.58 -45.46
CA LEU A 26 6.26 -26.56 -44.52
C LEU A 26 5.63 -25.23 -44.95
N ALA A 27 4.84 -24.63 -44.06
CA ALA A 27 4.24 -23.32 -44.30
C ALA A 27 5.32 -22.41 -44.90
N LYS A 28 5.05 -21.85 -46.10
CA LYS A 28 5.99 -20.97 -46.79
C LYS A 28 6.56 -19.99 -45.76
N PRO A 29 7.90 -19.82 -45.68
CA PRO A 29 8.47 -18.85 -44.76
C PRO A 29 7.77 -17.52 -45.02
N ARG A 30 7.12 -16.96 -44.00
CA ARG A 30 6.51 -15.63 -44.10
C ARG A 30 7.57 -14.70 -44.69
N PRO A 31 7.24 -13.90 -45.71
CA PRO A 31 8.22 -13.02 -46.34
C PRO A 31 8.91 -12.23 -45.23
N ARG A 32 10.25 -12.34 -45.16
CA ARG A 32 11.06 -11.61 -44.18
C ARG A 32 10.82 -10.14 -44.42
N THR A 33 10.00 -9.54 -43.56
CA THR A 33 9.73 -8.12 -43.61
C THR A 33 11.04 -7.41 -43.31
N ALA A 34 11.52 -6.58 -44.22
CA ALA A 34 12.75 -5.84 -44.01
C ALA A 34 12.61 -4.97 -42.76
N ILE A 35 13.54 -5.14 -41.82
CA ILE A 35 13.59 -4.36 -40.58
C ILE A 35 14.54 -3.19 -40.82
N THR A 36 14.04 -1.97 -40.73
CA THR A 36 14.85 -0.75 -40.89
C THR A 36 14.96 -0.02 -39.56
N ARG A 37 16.17 0.39 -39.19
CA ARG A 37 16.40 1.27 -38.04
C ARG A 37 16.09 2.71 -38.43
N MET A 38 15.45 3.46 -37.54
CA MET A 38 15.13 4.87 -37.73
C MET A 38 15.06 5.60 -36.39
N SER A 39 14.87 6.92 -36.46
CA SER A 39 14.54 7.76 -35.30
C SER A 39 13.13 8.32 -35.49
N LEU A 40 12.31 8.27 -34.45
CA LEU A 40 10.97 8.87 -34.42
C LEU A 40 11.00 10.09 -33.51
N ASP A 41 10.29 11.15 -33.89
CA ASP A 41 9.95 12.23 -32.96
C ASP A 41 8.65 11.84 -32.24
N LEU A 42 8.77 11.54 -30.94
CA LEU A 42 7.65 11.20 -30.07
C LEU A 42 7.70 12.08 -28.83
N PHE A 43 6.65 12.88 -28.61
CA PHE A 43 6.54 13.77 -27.45
C PHE A 43 7.75 14.70 -27.28
N HIS A 44 8.28 15.23 -28.39
CA HIS A 44 9.48 16.09 -28.41
C HIS A 44 10.78 15.36 -28.01
N HIS A 45 10.78 14.02 -28.07
CA HIS A 45 11.97 13.20 -27.89
C HIS A 45 12.31 12.47 -29.17
N GLN A 46 13.60 12.42 -29.51
CA GLN A 46 14.12 11.55 -30.56
C GLN A 46 14.29 10.14 -30.02
N VAL A 47 13.47 9.22 -30.49
CA VAL A 47 13.38 7.84 -30.02
C VAL A 47 13.91 6.89 -31.09
N PRO A 48 14.95 6.09 -30.80
CA PRO A 48 15.37 5.02 -31.70
C PRO A 48 14.20 4.06 -31.94
N ALA A 49 13.95 3.66 -33.18
CA ALA A 49 12.84 2.79 -33.52
C ALA A 49 13.21 1.78 -34.62
N LEU A 50 12.44 0.70 -34.70
CA LEU A 50 12.48 -0.25 -35.79
C LEU A 50 11.18 -0.17 -36.58
N ARG A 51 11.28 -0.21 -37.91
CA ARG A 51 10.13 -0.38 -38.79
C ARG A 51 10.16 -1.78 -39.39
N ALA A 52 9.06 -2.51 -39.24
CA ALA A 52 8.83 -3.77 -39.93
C ALA A 52 7.52 -3.64 -40.73
N GLY A 53 7.64 -3.33 -42.02
CA GLY A 53 6.49 -3.14 -42.90
C GLY A 53 5.69 -1.89 -42.51
N LYS A 54 4.46 -2.07 -42.04
CA LYS A 54 3.58 -0.97 -41.58
C LYS A 54 3.70 -0.69 -40.08
N GLU A 55 4.40 -1.54 -39.34
CA GLU A 55 4.50 -1.43 -37.88
C GLU A 55 5.78 -0.71 -37.46
N LEU A 56 5.67 0.07 -36.38
CA LEU A 56 6.76 0.77 -35.72
C LEU A 56 6.93 0.21 -34.31
N TYR A 57 8.18 -0.03 -33.95
CA TYR A 57 8.56 -0.59 -32.66
C TYR A 57 9.50 0.38 -31.95
N VAL A 58 9.16 0.74 -30.71
CA VAL A 58 10.01 1.57 -29.84
C VAL A 58 10.61 0.73 -28.70
N PRO A 59 11.81 1.05 -28.21
CA PRO A 59 12.45 0.35 -27.12
C PRO A 59 11.63 0.42 -25.82
N PHE A 60 11.54 -0.73 -25.14
CA PHE A 60 11.00 -0.81 -23.79
C PHE A 60 11.74 0.07 -22.77
N THR A 61 13.03 0.35 -22.99
CA THR A 61 13.82 1.26 -22.14
C THR A 61 13.28 2.69 -22.19
N TRP A 62 12.83 3.14 -23.36
CA TRP A 62 12.20 4.45 -23.54
C TRP A 62 10.83 4.49 -22.87
N LEU A 63 9.99 3.47 -23.13
CA LEU A 63 8.68 3.33 -22.48
C LEU A 63 8.77 3.33 -20.95
N LYS A 64 9.76 2.63 -20.39
CA LYS A 64 10.01 2.59 -18.95
C LYS A 64 10.39 3.96 -18.39
N LYS A 65 11.23 4.71 -19.10
CA LYS A 65 11.71 6.02 -18.67
C LYS A 65 10.61 7.08 -18.72
N ASP A 66 9.90 7.16 -19.85
CA ASP A 66 9.02 8.29 -20.13
C ASP A 66 7.57 8.02 -19.69
N PHE A 67 7.15 6.75 -19.61
CA PHE A 67 5.81 6.36 -19.13
C PHE A 67 5.84 5.63 -17.79
N GLY A 68 7.01 5.33 -17.21
CA GLY A 68 7.10 4.66 -15.91
C GLY A 68 6.60 3.21 -15.93
N LEU A 69 6.61 2.56 -17.10
CA LEU A 69 6.18 1.18 -17.27
C LEU A 69 7.24 0.20 -16.73
N THR A 70 6.76 -0.88 -16.11
CA THR A 70 7.55 -2.09 -15.82
C THR A 70 7.46 -3.06 -16.98
N VAL A 71 8.55 -3.77 -17.26
CA VAL A 71 8.62 -4.73 -18.37
C VAL A 71 9.03 -6.07 -17.81
N SER A 72 8.22 -7.10 -18.05
CA SER A 72 8.44 -8.46 -17.58
C SER A 72 8.42 -9.45 -18.75
N PRO A 73 9.22 -10.54 -18.71
CA PRO A 73 9.12 -11.59 -19.70
C PRO A 73 7.75 -12.29 -19.61
N GLY A 74 7.06 -12.42 -20.73
CA GLY A 74 5.85 -13.23 -20.85
C GLY A 74 6.18 -14.72 -20.86
N ARG A 75 5.22 -15.55 -20.43
CA ARG A 75 5.34 -17.01 -20.44
C ARG A 75 5.44 -17.58 -21.86
N ASP A 76 5.02 -16.80 -22.85
CA ASP A 76 5.09 -17.06 -24.30
C ASP A 76 6.39 -16.55 -24.94
N GLY A 77 7.31 -15.96 -24.16
CA GLY A 77 8.54 -15.34 -24.65
C GLY A 77 8.35 -13.91 -25.17
N VAL A 78 7.14 -13.33 -25.07
CA VAL A 78 6.86 -11.94 -25.45
C VAL A 78 6.95 -11.04 -24.22
N PRO A 79 7.77 -9.98 -24.20
CA PRO A 79 7.80 -9.07 -23.06
C PRO A 79 6.49 -8.29 -22.92
N HIS A 80 5.95 -8.21 -21.71
CA HIS A 80 4.78 -7.40 -21.38
C HIS A 80 5.20 -6.12 -20.67
N ALA A 81 4.65 -4.98 -21.08
CA ALA A 81 4.79 -3.70 -20.39
C ALA A 81 3.51 -3.34 -19.65
N GLY A 82 3.61 -2.97 -18.38
CA GLY A 82 2.48 -2.57 -17.53
C GLY A 82 2.94 -1.69 -16.37
N TYR A 83 2.01 -0.99 -15.72
CA TYR A 83 2.33 -0.01 -14.69
C TYR A 83 2.72 -0.62 -13.33
N LEU A 84 2.20 -1.80 -13.01
CA LEU A 84 2.51 -2.54 -11.79
C LEU A 84 2.85 -4.00 -12.13
N GLN A 85 3.90 -4.53 -11.49
CA GLN A 85 4.39 -5.90 -11.72
C GLN A 85 3.76 -6.96 -10.81
N GLY A 86 2.79 -6.59 -9.97
CA GLY A 86 2.18 -7.47 -8.97
C GLY A 86 0.69 -7.23 -8.80
N GLU A 87 0.02 -8.17 -8.14
CA GLU A 87 -1.42 -8.10 -7.88
C GLU A 87 -1.72 -7.08 -6.78
N THR A 88 -2.78 -6.31 -6.99
CA THR A 88 -3.34 -5.45 -5.94
C THR A 88 -4.32 -6.25 -5.10
N LEU A 89 -4.17 -6.20 -3.78
CA LEU A 89 -5.04 -6.94 -2.87
C LEU A 89 -6.41 -6.27 -2.82
N ILE A 90 -7.45 -7.01 -3.21
CA ILE A 90 -8.85 -6.64 -3.05
C ILE A 90 -9.43 -7.38 -1.84
N ILE A 91 -10.03 -6.65 -0.92
CA ILE A 91 -10.54 -7.15 0.35
C ILE A 91 -12.04 -7.37 0.20
N GLN A 92 -12.45 -8.62 -0.01
CA GLN A 92 -13.87 -8.97 -0.14
C GLN A 92 -14.61 -8.94 1.21
N ARG A 93 -13.89 -9.23 2.30
CA ARG A 93 -14.39 -9.20 3.67
C ARG A 93 -13.30 -8.71 4.60
N TYR A 94 -13.62 -7.70 5.40
CA TYR A 94 -12.71 -7.18 6.41
C TYR A 94 -12.98 -7.85 7.77
N ASP A 95 -11.93 -8.39 8.39
CA ASP A 95 -11.96 -8.96 9.74
C ASP A 95 -11.00 -8.17 10.66
N PRO A 96 -11.52 -7.46 11.69
CA PRO A 96 -10.70 -6.76 12.67
C PRO A 96 -9.70 -7.65 13.43
N LEU A 97 -9.85 -8.98 13.45
CA LEU A 97 -8.86 -9.92 14.02
C LEU A 97 -8.02 -10.65 12.97
N GLY A 98 -8.37 -10.52 11.70
CA GLY A 98 -7.65 -11.13 10.60
C GLY A 98 -6.29 -10.46 10.31
N PRO A 99 -5.57 -10.96 9.28
CA PRO A 99 -4.41 -10.28 8.74
C PRO A 99 -4.81 -8.87 8.30
N TRP A 100 -3.96 -7.90 8.59
CA TRP A 100 -4.30 -6.50 8.35
C TRP A 100 -3.88 -6.09 6.95
N LEU A 101 -4.85 -5.91 6.06
CA LEU A 101 -4.61 -5.63 4.64
C LEU A 101 -3.59 -6.63 4.06
N LYS A 102 -2.57 -6.15 3.34
CA LYS A 102 -1.50 -6.97 2.76
C LYS A 102 -0.34 -7.29 3.70
N PHE A 103 -0.41 -6.94 4.99
CA PHE A 103 0.74 -7.02 5.90
C PHE A 103 1.24 -8.45 6.16
N ALA A 104 0.46 -9.50 5.89
CA ALA A 104 0.95 -10.88 5.95
C ALA A 104 2.02 -11.15 4.87
N GLY A 105 1.96 -10.48 3.73
CA GLY A 105 2.93 -10.60 2.62
C GLY A 105 4.07 -9.57 2.65
N GLU A 106 4.06 -8.64 3.61
CA GLU A 106 5.09 -7.60 3.72
C GLU A 106 6.37 -8.14 4.38
N SER A 107 7.48 -7.43 4.16
CA SER A 107 8.77 -7.71 4.82
C SER A 107 9.47 -6.39 5.16
N VAL A 108 9.00 -5.74 6.22
CA VAL A 108 9.51 -4.46 6.75
C VAL A 108 10.99 -4.58 7.11
N ALA A 109 11.41 -5.74 7.63
CA ALA A 109 12.81 -6.04 7.91
C ALA A 109 13.71 -6.02 6.66
N GLY A 110 13.14 -6.27 5.46
CA GLY A 110 13.84 -6.22 4.19
C GLY A 110 13.80 -4.86 3.49
N TRP A 111 13.16 -3.84 4.10
CA TRP A 111 13.13 -2.51 3.49
C TRP A 111 14.52 -1.85 3.53
N PRO A 112 14.89 -1.04 2.50
CA PRO A 112 16.26 -0.53 2.36
C PRO A 112 16.81 0.29 3.54
N ARG A 113 15.92 0.85 4.36
CA ARG A 113 16.28 1.69 5.51
C ARG A 113 16.04 1.01 6.85
N THR A 114 15.60 -0.24 6.89
CA THR A 114 15.28 -0.92 8.14
C THR A 114 16.47 -1.70 8.67
N VAL A 115 16.77 -1.54 9.96
CA VAL A 115 17.75 -2.35 10.70
C VAL A 115 17.05 -2.92 11.92
N ILE A 116 17.17 -4.23 12.18
CA ILE A 116 16.57 -4.83 13.37
C ILE A 116 17.48 -4.58 14.57
N GLY A 117 16.95 -3.89 15.60
CA GLY A 117 17.65 -3.65 16.85
C GLY A 117 17.84 -4.93 17.67
N ALA A 118 18.73 -4.87 18.66
CA ALA A 118 19.03 -6.02 19.54
C ALA A 118 17.81 -6.45 20.38
N ASP A 119 16.86 -5.54 20.62
CA ASP A 119 15.57 -5.79 21.28
C ASP A 119 14.50 -6.38 20.33
N GLY A 120 14.85 -6.64 19.07
CA GLY A 120 13.95 -7.15 18.05
C GLY A 120 13.02 -6.11 17.44
N VAL A 121 13.19 -4.83 17.77
CA VAL A 121 12.39 -3.71 17.23
C VAL A 121 13.15 -3.05 16.07
N PRO A 122 12.49 -2.74 14.94
CA PRO A 122 13.17 -2.11 13.82
C PRO A 122 13.52 -0.65 14.08
N LEU A 123 14.70 -0.26 13.62
CA LEU A 123 15.17 1.11 13.50
C LEU A 123 15.16 1.51 12.02
N SER A 124 14.95 2.80 11.76
CA SER A 124 15.04 3.39 10.42
C SER A 124 16.33 4.20 10.30
N SER A 125 17.17 3.81 9.34
CA SER A 125 18.45 4.43 9.02
C SER A 125 18.30 5.45 7.88
N TYR A 126 18.62 6.69 8.19
CA TYR A 126 18.67 7.82 7.27
C TYR A 126 20.11 8.37 7.21
N LEU A 127 20.40 9.20 6.21
CA LEU A 127 21.70 9.88 6.09
C LEU A 127 22.05 10.72 7.33
N PHE A 128 21.04 11.22 8.04
CA PHE A 128 21.19 12.06 9.23
C PHE A 128 21.04 11.30 10.55
N GLY A 129 20.97 9.97 10.53
CA GLY A 129 20.96 9.15 11.74
C GLY A 129 20.06 7.92 11.67
N THR A 130 20.14 7.08 12.70
CA THR A 130 19.31 5.90 12.88
C THR A 130 18.35 6.12 14.04
N PHE A 131 17.06 5.89 13.81
CA PHE A 131 16.01 6.27 14.74
C PHE A 131 15.00 5.15 14.93
N ALA A 132 14.46 5.03 16.14
CA ALA A 132 13.25 4.26 16.39
C ALA A 132 12.06 5.04 15.81
N TYR A 133 11.74 4.81 14.54
CA TYR A 133 10.69 5.53 13.82
C TYR A 133 9.34 4.81 14.02
N PRO A 134 8.37 5.42 14.75
CA PRO A 134 7.12 4.74 15.11
C PRO A 134 6.35 4.16 13.94
N VAL A 135 6.34 4.81 12.76
CA VAL A 135 5.64 4.30 11.56
C VAL A 135 6.19 2.94 11.14
N THR A 136 7.52 2.80 11.01
CA THR A 136 8.16 1.53 10.66
C THR A 136 7.90 0.47 11.73
N ILE A 137 7.94 0.86 13.01
CA ILE A 137 7.76 -0.05 14.14
C ILE A 137 6.35 -0.62 14.19
N VAL A 138 5.31 0.22 14.08
CA VAL A 138 3.92 -0.26 14.09
C VAL A 138 3.62 -1.11 12.86
N GLN A 139 4.22 -0.80 11.71
CA GLN A 139 4.11 -1.61 10.50
C GLN A 139 4.75 -2.99 10.68
N TYR A 140 5.93 -3.08 11.31
CA TYR A 140 6.56 -4.36 11.63
C TYR A 140 5.74 -5.17 12.65
N GLY A 141 5.18 -4.52 13.67
CA GLY A 141 4.26 -5.18 14.61
C GLY A 141 3.05 -5.77 13.88
N MET A 142 2.43 -4.97 13.02
CA MET A 142 1.27 -5.38 12.24
C MET A 142 1.58 -6.48 11.21
N GLU A 143 2.74 -6.43 10.56
CA GLU A 143 3.25 -7.51 9.70
C GLU A 143 3.33 -8.83 10.48
N ASN A 144 4.02 -8.82 11.61
CA ASN A 144 4.24 -10.04 12.39
C ASN A 144 2.94 -10.56 13.01
N TYR A 145 2.03 -9.68 13.43
CA TYR A 145 0.68 -10.11 13.81
C TYR A 145 -0.04 -10.79 12.64
N SER A 146 -0.03 -10.17 11.46
CA SER A 146 -0.73 -10.68 10.27
C SER A 146 -0.15 -12.00 9.77
N LYS A 147 1.18 -12.18 9.85
CA LYS A 147 1.85 -13.45 9.57
C LYS A 147 1.47 -14.52 10.59
N TRP A 148 1.48 -14.19 11.88
CA TRP A 148 1.07 -15.12 12.92
C TRP A 148 -0.37 -15.60 12.76
N VAL A 149 -1.33 -14.71 12.51
CA VAL A 149 -2.73 -15.10 12.30
C VAL A 149 -2.89 -15.97 11.04
N THR A 150 -2.08 -15.71 10.00
CA THR A 150 -2.10 -16.49 8.76
C THR A 150 -1.46 -17.88 8.91
N THR A 151 -0.31 -17.99 9.58
CA THR A 151 0.51 -19.22 9.60
C THR A 151 0.45 -20.01 10.90
N GLY A 152 0.04 -19.39 12.00
CA GLY A 152 0.07 -19.97 13.35
C GLY A 152 1.46 -20.03 14.00
N GLU A 153 2.52 -19.56 13.33
CA GLU A 153 3.89 -19.69 13.83
C GLU A 153 4.20 -18.74 15.00
N GLY A 154 4.57 -19.31 16.15
CA GLY A 154 4.86 -18.56 17.38
C GLY A 154 6.03 -17.57 17.28
N ALA A 155 6.94 -17.74 16.32
CA ALA A 155 8.04 -16.80 16.10
C ALA A 155 7.55 -15.40 15.68
N TYR A 156 6.51 -15.34 14.84
CA TYR A 156 5.88 -14.08 14.45
C TYR A 156 5.15 -13.44 15.63
N LEU A 157 4.43 -14.23 16.44
CA LEU A 157 3.82 -13.71 17.67
C LEU A 157 4.87 -13.16 18.65
N GLY A 158 6.03 -13.80 18.76
CA GLY A 158 7.16 -13.31 19.57
C GLY A 158 7.61 -11.92 19.14
N LYS A 159 7.80 -11.70 17.83
CA LYS A 159 8.15 -10.38 17.26
C LYS A 159 7.05 -9.35 17.47
N ALA A 160 5.79 -9.73 17.28
CA ALA A 160 4.65 -8.86 17.57
C ALA A 160 4.62 -8.45 19.06
N LYS A 161 4.83 -9.39 20.00
CA LYS A 161 4.91 -9.08 21.44
C LYS A 161 6.06 -8.11 21.77
N ALA A 162 7.23 -8.25 21.13
CA ALA A 162 8.34 -7.32 21.32
C ALA A 162 7.96 -5.88 20.91
N VAL A 163 7.32 -5.72 19.74
CA VAL A 163 6.80 -4.42 19.30
C VAL A 163 5.72 -3.88 20.23
N ALA A 164 4.79 -4.73 20.68
CA ALA A 164 3.72 -4.30 21.59
C ALA A 164 4.29 -3.81 22.93
N ALA A 165 5.31 -4.49 23.47
CA ALA A 165 6.01 -4.07 24.68
C ALA A 165 6.74 -2.73 24.48
N TRP A 166 7.40 -2.54 23.33
CA TRP A 166 8.03 -1.27 22.97
C TRP A 166 7.02 -0.13 22.91
N LEU A 167 5.87 -0.34 22.25
CA LEU A 167 4.82 0.67 22.15
C LEU A 167 4.22 1.04 23.52
N LEU A 168 4.10 0.09 24.46
CA LEU A 168 3.68 0.40 25.83
C LEU A 168 4.70 1.28 26.56
N LYS A 169 5.98 0.98 26.39
CA LYS A 169 7.09 1.69 27.06
C LYS A 169 7.27 3.11 26.52
N GLU A 170 7.17 3.28 25.21
CA GLU A 170 7.50 4.54 24.51
C GLU A 170 6.27 5.42 24.23
N GLN A 171 5.06 4.98 24.60
CA GLN A 171 3.88 5.84 24.52
C GLN A 171 3.94 6.92 25.59
N ASP A 172 3.89 8.18 25.18
CA ASP A 172 3.95 9.29 26.11
C ASP A 172 2.63 9.61 26.81
N VAL A 173 2.66 10.62 27.69
CA VAL A 173 1.49 11.08 28.48
C VAL A 173 0.35 11.63 27.62
N LYS A 174 0.64 12.12 26.41
CA LYS A 174 -0.38 12.59 25.44
C LYS A 174 -0.99 11.41 24.69
N GLY A 175 -0.43 10.20 24.83
CA GLY A 175 -0.87 8.96 24.20
C GLY A 175 -0.21 8.72 22.84
N GLY A 176 0.75 9.55 22.43
CA GLY A 176 1.42 9.44 21.15
C GLY A 176 2.76 8.73 21.22
N TRP A 177 3.30 8.42 20.05
CA TRP A 177 4.70 8.02 19.88
C TRP A 177 5.45 9.13 19.12
N PRO A 178 6.21 9.99 19.82
CA PRO A 178 6.84 11.15 19.21
C PRO A 178 7.94 10.72 18.23
N ILE A 179 7.96 11.34 17.06
CA ILE A 179 8.96 11.04 16.03
C ILE A 179 10.26 11.77 16.36
N PRO A 180 11.41 11.06 16.46
CA PRO A 180 12.60 11.58 17.13
C PRO A 180 13.52 12.40 16.21
N PHE A 181 13.03 12.90 15.08
CA PHE A 181 13.80 13.66 14.10
C PHE A 181 12.97 14.75 13.42
N ASP A 182 13.66 15.76 12.89
CA ASP A 182 13.07 16.79 12.05
C ASP A 182 12.77 16.26 10.65
N TYR A 183 11.71 16.73 10.03
CA TYR A 183 11.31 16.25 8.70
C TYR A 183 10.77 17.37 7.82
N GLN A 184 11.25 17.40 6.58
CA GLN A 184 10.84 18.36 5.56
C GLN A 184 10.04 17.62 4.48
N TYR A 185 8.71 17.65 4.61
CA TYR A 185 7.84 17.00 3.63
C TYR A 185 7.91 17.71 2.28
N ARG A 186 8.19 16.95 1.23
CA ARG A 186 8.39 17.45 -0.15
C ARG A 186 9.36 18.62 -0.20
N ASP A 187 10.57 18.41 0.30
CA ASP A 187 11.65 19.40 0.31
C ASP A 187 11.24 20.73 0.94
N GLY A 188 10.43 20.65 2.02
CA GLY A 188 9.95 21.80 2.77
C GLY A 188 8.75 22.52 2.15
N LEU A 189 8.16 22.00 1.06
CA LEU A 189 6.97 22.62 0.46
C LEU A 189 5.77 22.71 1.41
N ALA A 190 5.66 21.83 2.40
CA ALA A 190 4.60 21.92 3.40
C ALA A 190 5.05 22.62 4.70
N GLY A 191 6.28 23.12 4.74
CA GLY A 191 6.96 23.55 5.97
C GLY A 191 7.69 22.41 6.67
N GLU A 192 8.36 22.75 7.77
CA GLU A 192 9.20 21.84 8.53
C GLU A 192 8.46 21.28 9.75
N LEU A 193 8.69 19.99 10.02
CA LEU A 193 8.29 19.34 11.26
C LEU A 193 9.49 19.23 12.18
N HIS A 194 9.37 19.80 13.38
CA HIS A 194 10.39 19.65 14.40
C HIS A 194 10.18 18.36 15.20
N LYS A 195 11.28 17.73 15.61
CA LYS A 195 11.35 16.54 16.45
C LYS A 195 10.32 16.59 17.58
N GLY A 196 9.63 15.47 17.78
CA GLY A 196 8.55 15.35 18.77
C GLY A 196 7.14 15.38 18.16
N TRP A 197 7.02 15.58 16.85
CA TRP A 197 5.76 15.49 16.12
C TRP A 197 5.18 14.07 16.14
N TYR A 198 3.85 13.94 15.98
CA TYR A 198 3.18 12.65 15.83
C TYR A 198 2.69 12.45 14.40
N SER A 199 2.52 11.19 13.99
CA SER A 199 1.88 10.84 12.73
C SER A 199 0.52 10.19 12.97
N GLY A 200 -0.54 10.69 12.33
CA GLY A 200 -1.87 10.08 12.39
C GLY A 200 -1.89 8.64 11.87
N MET A 201 -1.03 8.33 10.88
CA MET A 201 -0.81 6.98 10.39
C MET A 201 -0.20 6.08 11.49
N ALA A 202 0.88 6.54 12.15
CA ALA A 202 1.48 5.78 13.26
C ALA A 202 0.47 5.54 14.39
N GLN A 203 -0.30 6.57 14.73
CA GLN A 203 -1.32 6.48 15.78
C GLN A 203 -2.40 5.45 15.44
N GLY A 204 -2.96 5.48 14.23
CA GLY A 204 -4.01 4.55 13.85
C GLY A 204 -3.54 3.10 13.69
N ILE A 205 -2.41 2.87 13.02
CA ILE A 205 -1.83 1.51 12.89
C ILE A 205 -1.47 0.98 14.27
N GLY A 206 -0.79 1.77 15.10
CA GLY A 206 -0.42 1.39 16.46
C GLY A 206 -1.62 1.09 17.34
N ALA A 207 -2.70 1.88 17.23
CA ALA A 207 -3.93 1.64 17.98
C ALA A 207 -4.62 0.32 17.57
N SER A 208 -4.76 0.06 16.27
CA SER A 208 -5.30 -1.21 15.77
C SER A 208 -4.45 -2.40 16.21
N PHE A 209 -3.12 -2.29 16.03
CA PHE A 209 -2.19 -3.34 16.42
C PHE A 209 -2.31 -3.67 17.92
N LEU A 210 -2.35 -2.66 18.79
CA LEU A 210 -2.52 -2.87 20.23
C LEU A 210 -3.90 -3.41 20.61
N ALA A 211 -4.97 -2.99 19.92
CA ALA A 211 -6.30 -3.57 20.11
C ALA A 211 -6.33 -5.06 19.76
N LYS A 212 -5.74 -5.44 18.61
CA LYS A 212 -5.53 -6.83 18.19
C LYS A 212 -4.70 -7.63 19.20
N MET A 213 -3.60 -7.06 19.70
CA MET A 213 -2.76 -7.70 20.72
C MET A 213 -3.48 -7.88 22.06
N THR A 214 -4.41 -7.00 22.41
CA THR A 214 -5.26 -7.13 23.61
C THR A 214 -6.09 -8.41 23.53
N VAL A 215 -6.75 -8.63 22.39
CA VAL A 215 -7.58 -9.82 22.17
C VAL A 215 -6.70 -11.07 22.08
N ALA A 216 -5.58 -11.01 21.35
CA ALA A 216 -4.70 -12.16 21.16
C ALA A 216 -3.98 -12.64 22.43
N THR A 217 -3.73 -11.75 23.39
CA THR A 217 -2.95 -12.07 24.61
C THR A 217 -3.74 -12.02 25.91
N GLY A 218 -4.91 -11.38 25.92
CA GLY A 218 -5.66 -11.08 27.14
C GLY A 218 -5.06 -9.95 28.00
N ASP A 219 -3.91 -9.38 27.62
CA ASP A 219 -3.27 -8.30 28.38
C ASP A 219 -3.96 -6.95 28.13
N LYS A 220 -4.75 -6.53 29.13
CA LYS A 220 -5.55 -5.29 29.10
C LYS A 220 -4.71 -4.02 28.96
N ARG A 221 -3.40 -4.06 29.23
CA ARG A 221 -2.52 -2.89 29.08
C ARG A 221 -2.45 -2.44 27.63
N TYR A 222 -2.46 -3.37 26.68
CA TYR A 222 -2.47 -3.04 25.25
C TYR A 222 -3.75 -2.29 24.87
N GLY A 223 -4.91 -2.70 25.39
CA GLY A 223 -6.19 -2.07 25.06
C GLY A 223 -6.27 -0.66 25.63
N ALA A 224 -5.78 -0.46 26.86
CA ALA A 224 -5.65 0.86 27.45
C ALA A 224 -4.72 1.77 26.62
N ALA A 225 -3.60 1.24 26.11
CA ALA A 225 -2.68 1.99 25.25
C ALA A 225 -3.27 2.30 23.86
N ALA A 226 -4.03 1.38 23.27
CA ALA A 226 -4.76 1.61 22.02
C ALA A 226 -5.74 2.78 22.14
N LEU A 227 -6.51 2.83 23.24
CA LEU A 227 -7.43 3.95 23.50
C LEU A 227 -6.69 5.28 23.71
N ARG A 228 -5.53 5.26 24.39
CA ARG A 228 -4.68 6.45 24.53
C ARG A 228 -4.10 6.90 23.18
N ALA A 229 -3.80 5.98 22.27
CA ALA A 229 -3.29 6.30 20.94
C ALA A 229 -4.27 7.12 20.08
N LEU A 230 -5.57 7.09 20.40
CA LEU A 230 -6.57 7.94 19.74
C LEU A 230 -6.62 9.38 20.29
N ARG A 231 -5.86 9.72 21.34
CA ARG A 231 -5.85 11.08 21.91
C ARG A 231 -5.21 12.10 20.96
N PRO A 232 -3.99 11.89 20.40
CA PRO A 232 -3.43 12.86 19.45
C PRO A 232 -4.30 13.08 18.21
N MET A 233 -5.04 12.04 17.78
CA MET A 233 -5.97 12.10 16.65
C MET A 233 -7.23 12.95 16.89
N ARG A 234 -7.49 13.34 18.15
CA ARG A 234 -8.57 14.27 18.53
C ARG A 234 -8.03 15.64 18.94
N THR A 235 -6.73 15.80 19.00
CA THR A 235 -6.06 17.04 19.38
C THR A 235 -5.67 17.80 18.11
N PRO A 236 -6.06 19.08 17.97
CA PRO A 236 -5.64 19.90 16.83
C PRO A 236 -4.12 19.93 16.64
N VAL A 237 -3.66 20.04 15.40
CA VAL A 237 -2.23 20.17 15.09
C VAL A 237 -1.59 21.33 15.85
N GLU A 238 -2.30 22.45 15.97
CA GLU A 238 -1.86 23.66 16.67
C GLU A 238 -1.67 23.44 18.18
N LYS A 239 -2.21 22.35 18.73
CA LYS A 239 -2.06 21.92 20.13
C LYS A 239 -1.13 20.70 20.26
N GLY A 240 -0.35 20.40 19.23
CA GLY A 240 0.59 19.28 19.19
C GLY A 240 -0.06 17.91 18.98
N GLY A 241 -1.25 17.87 18.39
CA GLY A 241 -1.87 16.62 17.92
C GLY A 241 -1.74 16.43 16.41
N VAL A 242 -2.66 15.67 15.81
CA VAL A 242 -2.67 15.39 14.36
C VAL A 242 -4.02 15.69 13.71
N LEU A 243 -4.98 16.26 14.44
CA LEU A 243 -6.29 16.60 13.90
C LEU A 243 -6.24 17.92 13.12
N ARG A 244 -6.71 17.90 11.88
CA ARG A 244 -7.06 19.10 11.10
C ARG A 244 -8.54 19.11 10.73
N ARG A 245 -9.00 20.29 10.31
CA ARG A 245 -10.32 20.50 9.72
C ARG A 245 -10.19 20.84 8.23
N PHE A 246 -10.37 19.85 7.37
CA PHE A 246 -10.46 20.07 5.93
C PHE A 246 -11.69 20.94 5.63
N GLU A 247 -11.49 22.03 4.88
CA GLU A 247 -12.48 23.09 4.63
C GLU A 247 -13.16 23.62 5.91
N GLY A 248 -12.45 23.63 7.04
CA GLY A 248 -12.98 24.08 8.34
C GLY A 248 -14.08 23.18 8.93
N ARG A 249 -14.43 22.06 8.28
CA ARG A 249 -15.59 21.23 8.66
C ARG A 249 -15.23 19.77 8.92
N TYR A 250 -14.47 19.17 8.01
CA TYR A 250 -14.26 17.72 7.96
C TYR A 250 -13.01 17.30 8.74
N ASP A 251 -13.12 16.28 9.59
CA ASP A 251 -11.99 15.83 10.42
C ASP A 251 -10.97 15.07 9.58
N TRP A 252 -9.72 15.53 9.62
CA TRP A 252 -8.59 14.89 8.96
C TRP A 252 -7.50 14.52 9.97
N PHE A 253 -6.98 13.29 9.89
CA PHE A 253 -5.86 12.82 10.72
C PHE A 253 -4.58 12.91 9.89
N GLU A 254 -3.76 13.93 10.13
CA GLU A 254 -2.56 14.18 9.34
C GLU A 254 -1.51 13.09 9.54
N GLU A 255 -1.04 12.47 8.46
CA GLU A 255 0.16 11.64 8.46
C GLU A 255 1.38 12.49 8.83
N TYR A 256 1.47 13.67 8.23
CA TYR A 256 2.46 14.70 8.49
C TYR A 256 1.72 15.97 8.92
N PRO A 257 1.74 16.35 10.20
CA PRO A 257 1.06 17.55 10.71
C PRO A 257 1.84 18.84 10.36
N THR A 258 2.23 18.97 9.09
CA THR A 258 3.05 20.05 8.54
C THR A 258 2.35 21.39 8.64
N PRO A 259 3.06 22.53 8.75
CA PRO A 259 2.45 23.85 8.84
C PRO A 259 1.40 24.13 7.75
N THR A 260 1.73 23.82 6.48
CA THR A 260 0.74 23.75 5.40
C THR A 260 0.08 22.37 5.44
N PRO A 261 -1.26 22.26 5.52
CA PRO A 261 -1.95 20.98 5.58
C PRO A 261 -1.66 20.09 4.37
N SER A 262 -0.98 18.97 4.60
CA SER A 262 -0.52 18.09 3.51
C SER A 262 -1.65 17.20 2.98
N HIS A 263 -2.50 16.70 3.88
CA HIS A 263 -3.57 15.77 3.56
C HIS A 263 -3.08 14.57 2.73
N VAL A 264 -2.16 13.78 3.28
CA VAL A 264 -1.69 12.55 2.63
C VAL A 264 -2.74 11.44 2.75
N LEU A 265 -3.19 10.91 1.61
CA LEU A 265 -4.35 10.02 1.54
C LEU A 265 -4.13 8.68 2.24
N ASN A 266 -3.02 8.00 1.95
CA ASN A 266 -2.78 6.66 2.48
C ASN A 266 -2.69 6.66 4.02
N GLY A 267 -2.04 7.65 4.62
CA GLY A 267 -1.94 7.77 6.06
C GLY A 267 -3.30 8.02 6.72
N TYR A 268 -4.17 8.80 6.07
CA TYR A 268 -5.53 9.02 6.53
C TYR A 268 -6.37 7.73 6.50
N MET A 269 -6.33 6.97 5.40
CA MET A 269 -7.09 5.71 5.31
C MET A 269 -6.56 4.64 6.27
N PHE A 270 -5.25 4.54 6.47
CA PHE A 270 -4.68 3.69 7.54
C PHE A 270 -5.19 4.12 8.92
N ALA A 271 -5.19 5.42 9.19
CA ALA A 271 -5.67 5.96 10.45
C ALA A 271 -7.15 5.62 10.67
N LEU A 272 -7.96 5.73 9.63
CA LEU A 272 -9.40 5.47 9.66
C LEU A 272 -9.72 3.99 9.91
N ILE A 273 -9.04 3.07 9.20
CA ILE A 273 -9.14 1.62 9.43
C ILE A 273 -8.69 1.29 10.85
N GLY A 274 -7.63 1.94 11.33
CA GLY A 274 -7.14 1.74 12.69
C GLY A 274 -8.14 2.14 13.78
N VAL A 275 -8.83 3.27 13.58
CA VAL A 275 -9.92 3.74 14.44
C VAL A 275 -11.11 2.78 14.42
N TYR A 276 -11.44 2.22 13.25
CA TYR A 276 -12.49 1.20 13.13
C TYR A 276 -12.16 -0.03 13.97
N ASP A 277 -10.95 -0.59 13.84
CA ASP A 277 -10.52 -1.75 14.62
C ASP A 277 -10.63 -1.52 16.12
N VAL A 278 -10.22 -0.35 16.62
CA VAL A 278 -10.37 0.00 18.04
C VAL A 278 -11.83 0.04 18.46
N GLY A 279 -12.71 0.63 17.65
CA GLY A 279 -14.14 0.69 17.92
C GLY A 279 -14.79 -0.68 17.99
N GLU A 280 -14.42 -1.59 17.08
CA GLU A 280 -14.97 -2.94 17.04
C GLU A 280 -14.40 -3.85 18.13
N LEU A 281 -13.07 -3.91 18.28
CA LEU A 281 -12.39 -4.83 19.19
C LEU A 281 -12.50 -4.43 20.66
N LEU A 282 -12.50 -3.13 20.96
CA LEU A 282 -12.56 -2.62 22.33
C LEU A 282 -13.94 -2.06 22.70
N HIS A 283 -14.90 -2.15 21.78
CA HIS A 283 -16.26 -1.61 21.94
C HIS A 283 -16.30 -0.11 22.31
N ASP A 284 -15.30 0.66 21.87
CA ASP A 284 -15.17 2.07 22.24
C ASP A 284 -16.07 2.96 21.37
N LYS A 285 -17.00 3.65 22.04
CA LYS A 285 -17.98 4.54 21.38
C LYS A 285 -17.32 5.77 20.74
N THR A 286 -16.19 6.24 21.28
CA THR A 286 -15.49 7.41 20.73
C THR A 286 -14.84 7.07 19.41
N ALA A 287 -14.16 5.91 19.33
CA ALA A 287 -13.58 5.38 18.12
C ALA A 287 -14.63 5.16 17.03
N LYS A 288 -15.79 4.56 17.36
CA LYS A 288 -16.91 4.43 16.41
C LYS A 288 -17.36 5.79 15.86
N LYS A 289 -17.49 6.81 16.71
CA LYS A 289 -17.84 8.19 16.26
C LYS A 289 -16.76 8.82 15.40
N MET A 290 -15.48 8.61 15.74
CA MET A 290 -14.34 9.07 14.93
C MET A 290 -14.37 8.42 13.54
N PHE A 291 -14.64 7.12 13.47
CA PHE A 291 -14.76 6.40 12.20
C PHE A 291 -15.89 6.96 11.34
N THR A 292 -17.11 7.13 11.90
CA THR A 292 -18.23 7.72 11.15
C THR A 292 -17.91 9.11 10.62
N ARG A 293 -17.31 9.99 11.44
CA ARG A 293 -16.88 11.33 11.00
C ARG A 293 -15.81 11.27 9.93
N GLY A 294 -14.89 10.32 10.04
CA GLY A 294 -13.84 10.14 9.05
C GLY A 294 -14.35 9.64 7.70
N LEU A 295 -15.37 8.77 7.68
CA LEU A 295 -16.06 8.40 6.42
C LEU A 295 -16.72 9.61 5.76
N THR A 296 -17.35 10.50 6.54
CA THR A 296 -17.91 11.77 6.00
C THR A 296 -16.83 12.65 5.38
N THR A 297 -15.64 12.72 5.97
CA THR A 297 -14.50 13.41 5.37
C THR A 297 -14.03 12.70 4.09
N LEU A 298 -13.93 11.37 4.12
CA LEU A 298 -13.44 10.58 3.00
C LEU A 298 -14.33 10.76 1.76
N ASP A 299 -15.66 10.72 1.92
CA ASP A 299 -16.60 11.01 0.83
C ASP A 299 -16.34 12.37 0.19
N ARG A 300 -16.06 13.39 1.01
CA ARG A 300 -15.80 14.76 0.54
C ARG A 300 -14.49 14.82 -0.25
N VAL A 301 -13.45 14.13 0.19
CA VAL A 301 -12.09 14.33 -0.33
C VAL A 301 -11.72 13.38 -1.48
N LEU A 302 -12.30 12.18 -1.56
CA LEU A 302 -11.93 11.17 -2.56
C LEU A 302 -11.90 11.72 -4.00
N PRO A 303 -12.88 12.51 -4.46
CA PRO A 303 -12.83 13.08 -5.82
C PRO A 303 -11.62 13.99 -6.08
N LEU A 304 -11.06 14.63 -5.05
CA LEU A 304 -9.90 15.52 -5.18
C LEU A 304 -8.59 14.76 -5.38
N TYR A 305 -8.56 13.47 -5.05
CA TYR A 305 -7.42 12.60 -5.29
C TYR A 305 -7.48 11.89 -6.63
N ASP A 306 -8.60 11.91 -7.34
CA ASP A 306 -8.73 11.24 -8.64
C ASP A 306 -8.16 12.13 -9.75
N LEU A 307 -7.05 11.73 -10.36
CA LEU A 307 -6.41 12.44 -11.47
C LEU A 307 -6.76 11.80 -12.83
N SER A 308 -7.91 11.13 -12.93
CA SER A 308 -8.45 10.50 -14.14
C SER A 308 -7.67 9.31 -14.71
N SER A 309 -6.46 9.05 -14.23
CA SER A 309 -5.60 7.93 -14.67
C SER A 309 -4.70 7.40 -13.54
N ARG A 310 -4.73 8.08 -12.39
CA ARG A 310 -3.96 7.75 -11.18
C ARG A 310 -4.54 8.53 -10.01
N THR A 311 -4.21 8.13 -8.79
CA THR A 311 -4.51 8.96 -7.62
C THR A 311 -3.42 9.99 -7.36
N SER A 312 -3.75 11.16 -6.82
CA SER A 312 -2.81 12.03 -6.11
C SER A 312 -2.40 11.38 -4.78
N TYR A 313 -1.19 11.68 -4.30
CA TYR A 313 -0.68 11.22 -3.01
C TYR A 313 -1.12 12.14 -1.87
N ASP A 314 -1.11 13.44 -2.13
CA ASP A 314 -1.47 14.51 -1.20
C ASP A 314 -2.34 15.57 -1.88
N LEU A 315 -2.75 16.60 -1.14
CA LEU A 315 -3.56 17.73 -1.64
C LEU A 315 -2.83 19.07 -1.58
N LEU A 316 -1.49 19.11 -1.66
CA LEU A 316 -0.79 20.41 -1.68
C LEU A 316 -1.17 21.26 -2.91
N GLN A 317 -1.61 20.65 -4.00
CA GLN A 317 -2.19 21.37 -5.15
C GLN A 317 -3.47 22.15 -4.80
N TYR A 318 -4.15 21.77 -3.72
CA TYR A 318 -5.39 22.38 -3.25
C TYR A 318 -5.16 23.27 -2.00
N THR A 319 -4.28 22.88 -1.10
CA THR A 319 -4.14 23.52 0.23
C THR A 319 -3.03 24.57 0.30
N ARG A 320 -2.07 24.58 -0.62
CA ARG A 320 -0.95 25.51 -0.61
C ARG A 320 -1.25 26.75 -1.47
N THR A 321 -0.73 27.90 -1.04
CA THR A 321 -0.70 29.13 -1.85
C THR A 321 0.74 29.65 -1.94
N PRO A 322 1.32 29.86 -3.15
CA PRO A 322 0.76 29.49 -4.44
C PRO A 322 0.61 27.96 -4.59
N ALA A 323 -0.37 27.54 -5.38
CA ALA A 323 -0.65 26.13 -5.64
C ALA A 323 0.53 25.45 -6.32
N THR A 324 0.73 24.16 -6.04
CA THR A 324 1.68 23.31 -6.75
C THR A 324 0.96 22.44 -7.78
N PRO A 325 1.65 21.90 -8.80
CA PRO A 325 1.12 20.77 -9.54
C PRO A 325 0.71 19.62 -8.59
N PRO A 326 -0.28 18.79 -8.97
CA PRO A 326 -0.60 17.57 -8.22
C PRO A 326 0.66 16.73 -7.98
N ASN A 327 0.62 15.91 -6.93
CA ASN A 327 1.67 14.93 -6.66
C ASN A 327 1.12 13.53 -6.95
N PRO A 328 1.16 13.04 -8.20
CA PRO A 328 0.57 11.75 -8.52
C PRO A 328 1.25 10.66 -7.68
N ALA A 329 0.48 9.75 -7.08
CA ALA A 329 0.99 8.67 -6.23
C ALA A 329 1.72 7.63 -7.09
N ARG A 330 2.98 7.30 -6.77
CA ARG A 330 3.70 6.20 -7.46
C ARG A 330 2.83 4.94 -7.48
N TRP A 331 3.00 4.06 -8.48
CA TRP A 331 2.12 2.90 -8.67
C TRP A 331 1.95 2.01 -7.44
N GLY A 332 2.99 1.82 -6.63
CA GLY A 332 2.87 1.13 -5.34
C GLY A 332 1.94 1.82 -4.33
N TYR A 333 1.94 3.15 -4.28
CA TYR A 333 0.99 3.93 -3.45
C TYR A 333 -0.40 3.97 -4.05
N HIS A 334 -0.54 4.02 -5.37
CA HIS A 334 -1.85 3.93 -6.02
C HIS A 334 -2.50 2.56 -5.73
N SER A 335 -1.76 1.46 -5.89
CA SER A 335 -2.18 0.11 -5.49
C SER A 335 -2.53 0.02 -3.99
N LEU A 336 -1.75 0.69 -3.13
CA LEU A 336 -2.08 0.80 -1.71
C LEU A 336 -3.40 1.56 -1.47
N HIS A 337 -3.63 2.67 -2.17
CA HIS A 337 -4.90 3.40 -2.07
C HIS A 337 -6.09 2.51 -2.44
N VAL A 338 -5.97 1.72 -3.51
CA VAL A 338 -6.99 0.73 -3.89
C VAL A 338 -7.20 -0.31 -2.79
N THR A 339 -6.13 -0.89 -2.24
CA THR A 339 -6.21 -1.88 -1.15
C THR A 339 -6.90 -1.31 0.10
N GLN A 340 -6.57 -0.08 0.48
CA GLN A 340 -7.16 0.60 1.63
C GLN A 340 -8.63 0.97 1.40
N LEU A 341 -8.96 1.45 0.20
CA LEU A 341 -10.34 1.76 -0.16
C LEU A 341 -11.19 0.50 -0.20
N SER A 342 -10.64 -0.62 -0.70
CA SER A 342 -11.28 -1.94 -0.68
C SER A 342 -11.59 -2.42 0.74
N ALA A 343 -10.67 -2.21 1.70
CA ALA A 343 -10.94 -2.48 3.10
C ALA A 343 -12.13 -1.67 3.63
N LEU A 344 -12.14 -0.36 3.33
CA LEU A 344 -13.21 0.54 3.75
C LEU A 344 -14.54 0.22 3.06
N ASP A 345 -14.51 -0.21 1.80
CA ASP A 345 -15.69 -0.66 1.05
C ASP A 345 -16.30 -1.90 1.69
N ALA A 346 -15.48 -2.90 2.00
CA ALA A 346 -15.91 -4.11 2.69
C ALA A 346 -16.46 -3.83 4.11
N ILE A 347 -15.89 -2.87 4.84
CA ILE A 347 -16.39 -2.43 6.14
C ILE A 347 -17.75 -1.73 6.02
N THR A 348 -17.94 -0.93 4.97
CA THR A 348 -19.12 -0.06 4.82
C THR A 348 -20.24 -0.67 3.99
N GLY A 349 -20.03 -1.85 3.42
CA GLY A 349 -21.03 -2.57 2.63
C GLY A 349 -21.22 -2.00 1.22
N GLY A 350 -20.14 -1.62 0.54
CA GLY A 350 -20.19 -1.20 -0.86
C GLY A 350 -20.28 0.32 -1.10
N ARG A 351 -19.96 1.15 -0.11
CA ARG A 351 -20.04 2.62 -0.21
C ARG A 351 -19.10 3.21 -1.26
N TYR A 352 -17.98 2.54 -1.53
CA TYR A 352 -16.86 3.00 -2.35
C TYR A 352 -16.61 2.13 -3.59
N THR A 353 -17.43 1.10 -3.84
CA THR A 353 -17.25 0.14 -4.94
C THR A 353 -17.01 0.81 -6.30
N GLU A 354 -17.72 1.89 -6.63
CA GLU A 354 -17.50 2.61 -7.90
C GLU A 354 -16.11 3.25 -8.00
N ILE A 355 -15.64 3.88 -6.92
CA ILE A 355 -14.33 4.53 -6.87
C ILE A 355 -13.23 3.47 -6.84
N GLU A 356 -13.42 2.40 -6.08
CA GLU A 356 -12.52 1.25 -6.04
C GLU A 356 -12.34 0.64 -7.42
N ASN A 357 -13.43 0.30 -8.11
CA ASN A 357 -13.38 -0.30 -9.45
C ASN A 357 -12.69 0.64 -10.45
N ARG A 358 -12.97 1.95 -10.36
CA ARG A 358 -12.33 2.94 -11.22
C ARG A 358 -10.82 3.01 -10.97
N TRP A 359 -10.39 3.11 -9.71
CA TRP A 359 -8.97 3.15 -9.37
C TRP A 359 -8.26 1.82 -9.67
N LEU A 360 -8.94 0.68 -9.50
CA LEU A 360 -8.44 -0.62 -9.94
C LEU A 360 -8.24 -0.66 -11.47
N GLY A 361 -9.15 -0.05 -12.23
CA GLY A 361 -9.03 0.10 -13.68
C GLY A 361 -7.75 0.84 -14.11
N TYR A 362 -7.33 1.85 -13.35
CA TYR A 362 -6.13 2.65 -13.66
C TYR A 362 -4.83 1.82 -13.60
N LEU A 363 -4.78 0.78 -12.76
CA LEU A 363 -3.65 -0.18 -12.74
C LEU A 363 -3.54 -0.98 -14.05
N ASN A 364 -4.65 -1.10 -14.79
CA ASN A 364 -4.75 -1.77 -16.07
C ASN A 364 -4.80 -0.77 -17.24
N ALA A 365 -4.20 0.40 -17.08
CA ALA A 365 -4.11 1.46 -18.09
C ALA A 365 -5.45 2.04 -18.57
N GLN A 366 -6.53 1.86 -17.80
CA GLN A 366 -7.77 2.59 -18.03
C GLN A 366 -7.60 4.05 -17.59
N ALA A 367 -8.35 4.96 -18.22
CA ALA A 367 -8.45 6.34 -17.82
C ALA A 367 -9.89 6.81 -18.00
N LEU A 368 -10.32 7.80 -17.22
CA LEU A 368 -11.58 8.49 -17.48
C LEU A 368 -11.49 9.20 -18.84
N PRO A 369 -12.58 9.17 -19.63
CA PRO A 369 -12.62 9.84 -20.93
C PRO A 369 -12.42 11.35 -20.75
N SER A 370 -11.70 11.96 -21.71
CA SER A 370 -11.76 13.41 -21.87
C SER A 370 -13.13 13.80 -22.44
N ASN A 371 -13.62 14.99 -22.07
CA ASN A 371 -14.82 15.58 -22.65
C ASN A 371 -14.71 15.82 -24.16
#